data_AF-A0A2W7BKB4-F1
#
_entry.id   AF-A0A2W7BKB4-F1
#
_cell.length_a   1.000
_cell.length_b   1.000
_cell.length_c   1.000
_cell.angle_alpha   90.00
_cell.angle_beta   90.00
_cell.angle_gamma   90.00
#
_symmetry.space_group_name_H-M   'P 1'
#
loop_
_entity.id
_entity.type
_entity.pdbx_description
1 polymer ?
#
loop_
_entity_poly.entity_id
_entity_poly.type
_entity_poly.pdbx_seq_one_letter_code
_entity_poly.pdbx_strand_id
1 'polypeptide(L)'
;MPLQPLAPSWQLRLAAALVNSAAFPLVGLALLQLAGALSPDDNLLKRRQRICSRLAVAAALGFLLLLPLQTVAGLRQSRAVTTNQASRIKGAEVKLAALRQAVATAGSGAELKQKLQSLEGPVLGPAELSQPLPRLRAQLEAVLDQAEQQIAQQRPQAAAPSPWLLLPDLLRNGLACLALAIGFAAMAQRPGQSIPLLKEVQDRWQQWTEHRRVRRLKASQKQQKRPKRLPSRR
;
A
#
# COMPACT_ATOMS: atom_id res chain seq x y z
N MET A 1 8.15 12.80 -16.29
CA MET A 1 6.99 12.55 -15.39
C MET A 1 6.99 13.62 -14.31
N PRO A 2 5.86 14.31 -14.06
CA PRO A 2 5.79 15.32 -13.01
C PRO A 2 6.02 14.68 -11.63
N LEU A 3 6.79 15.35 -10.78
CA LEU A 3 7.01 14.92 -9.39
C LEU A 3 5.71 15.12 -8.61
N GLN A 4 5.08 14.01 -8.18
CA GLN A 4 3.86 14.01 -7.38
C GLN A 4 4.11 13.30 -6.05
N PRO A 5 4.81 13.93 -5.09
CA PRO A 5 5.24 13.27 -3.85
C PRO A 5 4.07 12.76 -2.99
N LEU A 6 2.88 13.34 -3.19
CA LEU A 6 1.65 13.01 -2.48
C LEU A 6 0.83 11.89 -3.17
N ALA A 7 1.15 11.53 -4.42
CA ALA A 7 0.44 10.47 -5.12
C ALA A 7 0.85 9.09 -4.57
N PRO A 8 -0.09 8.23 -4.13
CA PRO A 8 0.22 6.89 -3.61
C PRO A 8 1.02 6.04 -4.62
N SER A 9 0.69 6.14 -5.90
CA SER A 9 1.38 5.44 -6.99
C SER A 9 2.82 5.91 -7.17
N TRP A 10 3.15 7.16 -6.86
CA TRP A 10 4.52 7.66 -6.87
C TRP A 10 5.30 7.12 -5.66
N GLN A 11 4.69 7.15 -4.47
CA GLN A 11 5.31 6.64 -3.24
C GLN A 11 5.66 5.15 -3.34
N LEU A 12 4.74 4.34 -3.88
CA LEU A 12 4.97 2.90 -4.09
C LEU A 12 6.08 2.64 -5.11
N ARG A 13 6.13 3.40 -6.21
CA ARG A 13 7.21 3.29 -7.22
C ARG A 13 8.56 3.69 -6.66
N LEU A 14 8.62 4.79 -5.90
CA LEU A 14 9.83 5.22 -5.23
C LEU A 14 10.32 4.17 -4.23
N ALA A 15 9.41 3.64 -3.41
CA ALA A 15 9.73 2.59 -2.46
C ALA A 15 10.28 1.34 -3.15
N ALA A 16 9.65 0.89 -4.22
CA ALA A 16 10.14 -0.24 -5.03
C ALA A 16 11.51 0.04 -5.64
N ALA A 17 11.73 1.24 -6.18
CA ALA A 17 13.02 1.65 -6.74
C ALA A 17 14.13 1.67 -5.67
N LEU A 18 13.83 2.18 -4.46
CA LEU A 18 14.77 2.19 -3.34
C LEU A 18 15.11 0.76 -2.88
N VAL A 19 14.12 -0.11 -2.74
CA VAL A 19 14.34 -1.51 -2.35
C VAL A 19 15.19 -2.25 -3.39
N ASN A 20 14.89 -2.08 -4.69
CA ASN A 20 15.62 -2.75 -5.76
C ASN A 20 17.06 -2.24 -5.93
N SER A 21 17.32 -0.98 -5.61
CA SER A 21 18.66 -0.39 -5.69
C SER A 21 19.49 -0.57 -4.41
N ALA A 22 18.88 -0.99 -3.30
CA ALA A 22 19.53 -1.07 -1.99
C ALA A 22 20.64 -2.13 -1.89
N ALA A 23 20.63 -3.14 -2.76
CA ALA A 23 21.65 -4.19 -2.75
C ALA A 23 23.06 -3.63 -3.02
N PHE A 24 23.18 -2.71 -3.98
CA PHE A 24 24.47 -2.09 -4.33
C PHE A 24 25.15 -1.35 -3.18
N PRO A 25 24.51 -0.40 -2.48
CA PRO A 25 25.13 0.27 -1.33
C PRO A 25 25.44 -0.69 -0.19
N LEU A 26 24.64 -1.75 0.00
CA LEU A 26 24.89 -2.75 1.05
C LEU A 26 26.16 -3.56 0.74
N VAL A 27 26.34 -4.01 -0.51
CA VAL A 27 27.57 -4.65 -0.97
C VAL A 27 28.76 -3.70 -0.88
N GLY A 28 28.61 -2.43 -1.29
CA GLY A 28 29.66 -1.43 -1.18
C GLY A 28 30.10 -1.19 0.27
N LEU A 29 29.15 -1.15 1.22
CA LEU A 29 29.45 -1.10 2.65
C LEU A 29 30.19 -2.34 3.14
N ALA A 30 29.80 -3.53 2.67
CA ALA A 30 30.48 -4.78 3.02
C ALA A 30 31.94 -4.80 2.56
N LEU A 31 32.19 -4.39 1.32
CA LEU A 31 33.55 -4.27 0.79
C LEU A 31 34.36 -3.22 1.54
N LEU A 32 33.75 -2.07 1.90
CA LEU A 32 34.44 -1.04 2.67
C LEU A 32 34.81 -1.51 4.09
N GLN A 33 33.94 -2.26 4.75
CA GLN A 33 34.21 -2.88 6.04
C GLN A 33 35.35 -3.90 5.95
N LEU A 34 35.34 -4.74 4.90
CA LEU A 34 36.41 -5.71 4.65
C LEU A 34 37.76 -5.04 4.38
N ALA A 35 37.77 -3.98 3.57
CA ALA A 35 38.98 -3.20 3.30
C ALA A 35 39.53 -2.54 4.59
N GLY A 36 38.65 -2.02 5.45
CA GLY A 36 39.04 -1.47 6.75
C GLY A 36 39.65 -2.52 7.70
N ALA A 37 39.20 -3.78 7.62
CA ALA A 37 39.79 -4.88 8.39
C ALA A 37 41.17 -5.31 7.87
N LEU A 38 41.42 -5.18 6.56
CA LEU A 38 42.69 -5.51 5.92
C LEU A 38 43.75 -4.41 6.08
N SER A 39 43.34 -3.14 6.26
CA SER A 39 44.25 -1.99 6.31
C SER A 39 43.90 -1.05 7.47
N PRO A 40 44.17 -1.45 8.73
CA PRO A 40 43.78 -0.69 9.90
C PRO A 40 44.50 0.65 10.06
N ASP A 41 45.60 0.92 9.35
CA ASP A 41 46.38 2.15 9.49
C ASP A 41 45.95 3.28 8.54
N ASP A 42 45.08 3.01 7.56
CA ASP A 42 44.67 4.02 6.59
C ASP A 42 43.58 4.96 7.17
N ASN A 43 43.99 6.21 7.42
CA ASN A 43 43.11 7.27 7.93
C ASN A 43 41.99 7.68 6.97
N LEU A 44 42.21 7.57 5.65
CA LEU A 44 41.24 7.91 4.63
C LEU A 44 40.12 6.87 4.58
N LEU A 45 40.46 5.58 4.67
CA LEU A 45 39.46 4.50 4.80
C LEU A 45 38.63 4.68 6.07
N LYS A 46 39.25 4.95 7.22
CA LYS A 46 38.53 5.23 8.48
C LYS A 46 37.54 6.39 8.33
N ARG A 47 37.94 7.48 7.65
CA ARG A 47 37.06 8.63 7.41
C ARG A 47 35.86 8.25 6.52
N ARG A 48 36.09 7.53 5.42
CA ARG A 48 35.02 7.07 4.52
C ARG A 48 34.08 6.11 5.24
N GLN A 49 34.61 5.15 5.99
CA GLN A 49 33.83 4.21 6.79
C GLN A 49 32.90 4.93 7.77
N ARG A 50 33.37 5.96 8.48
CA ARG A 50 32.51 6.75 9.39
C ARG A 50 31.35 7.45 8.66
N ILE A 51 31.62 8.04 7.49
CA ILE A 51 30.58 8.70 6.69
C ILE A 51 29.56 7.66 6.21
N CYS A 52 30.05 6.56 5.65
CA CYS A 52 29.23 5.45 5.17
C CYS A 52 28.41 4.79 6.28
N SER A 53 28.95 4.61 7.49
CA SER A 53 28.20 4.09 8.65
C SER A 53 27.11 5.05 9.09
N ARG A 54 27.34 6.37 9.08
CA ARG A 54 26.28 7.36 9.35
C ARG A 54 25.17 7.31 8.31
N LEU A 55 25.52 7.17 7.03
CA LEU A 55 24.55 6.99 5.95
C LEU A 55 23.79 5.66 6.07
N ALA A 56 24.45 4.59 6.53
CA ALA A 56 23.81 3.31 6.80
C ALA A 56 22.75 3.41 7.91
N VAL A 57 23.02 4.17 8.99
CA VAL A 57 22.00 4.46 10.03
C VAL A 57 20.81 5.19 9.40
N ALA A 58 21.06 6.23 8.61
CA ALA A 58 20.00 6.98 7.94
C ALA A 58 19.19 6.10 6.99
N ALA A 59 19.85 5.21 6.23
CA ALA A 59 19.20 4.26 5.34
C ALA A 59 18.33 3.24 6.13
N ALA A 60 18.85 2.68 7.22
CA ALA A 60 18.12 1.75 8.07
C ALA A 60 16.83 2.39 8.63
N LEU A 61 16.94 3.63 9.13
CA LEU A 61 15.77 4.40 9.58
C LEU A 61 14.82 4.72 8.43
N GLY A 62 15.34 5.04 7.24
CA GLY A 62 14.55 5.27 6.03
C GLY A 62 13.72 4.05 5.63
N PHE A 63 14.34 2.86 5.59
CA PHE A 63 13.62 1.62 5.29
C PHE A 63 12.61 1.24 6.38
N LEU A 64 12.92 1.51 7.65
CA LEU A 64 11.96 1.30 8.74
C LEU A 64 10.75 2.23 8.62
N LEU A 65 10.97 3.49 8.24
CA LEU A 65 9.91 4.48 8.03
C LEU A 65 9.11 4.24 6.74
N LEU A 66 9.71 3.58 5.74
CA LEU A 66 9.02 3.18 4.52
C LEU A 66 7.90 2.16 4.78
N LEU A 67 8.02 1.32 5.81
CA LEU A 67 7.05 0.27 6.12
C LEU A 67 5.63 0.80 6.46
N PRO A 68 5.46 1.73 7.42
CA PRO A 68 4.15 2.34 7.65
C PRO A 68 3.67 3.17 6.45
N LEU A 69 4.58 3.81 5.73
CA LEU A 69 4.23 4.60 4.54
C LEU A 69 3.65 3.73 3.42
N GLN A 70 4.30 2.61 3.10
CA GLN A 70 3.82 1.65 2.10
C GLN A 70 2.47 1.06 2.50
N THR A 71 2.28 0.73 3.78
CA THR A 71 1.01 0.20 4.30
C THR A 71 -0.13 1.21 4.08
N VAL A 72 0.07 2.47 4.48
CA VAL A 72 -0.95 3.52 4.31
C VAL A 72 -1.21 3.82 2.83
N ALA A 73 -0.16 3.92 2.01
CA ALA A 73 -0.29 4.16 0.57
C ALA A 73 -1.02 3.02 -0.14
N GLY A 74 -0.71 1.76 0.19
CA GLY A 74 -1.38 0.58 -0.34
C GLY A 74 -2.86 0.53 0.02
N LEU A 75 -3.21 0.82 1.28
CA LEU A 75 -4.61 0.90 1.73
C LEU A 75 -5.38 2.01 1.02
N ARG A 76 -4.76 3.20 0.86
CA ARG A 76 -5.38 4.32 0.12
C ARG A 76 -5.58 3.98 -1.34
N GLN A 77 -4.59 3.38 -1.98
CA GLN A 77 -4.67 2.96 -3.38
C GLN A 77 -5.78 1.92 -3.58
N SER A 78 -5.86 0.92 -2.70
CA SER A 78 -6.92 -0.10 -2.74
C SER A 78 -8.31 0.54 -2.65
N ARG A 79 -8.52 1.44 -1.68
CA ARG A 79 -9.79 2.17 -1.54
C ARG A 79 -10.10 3.01 -2.78
N ALA A 80 -9.11 3.73 -3.31
CA ALA A 80 -9.30 4.55 -4.50
C ALA A 80 -9.71 3.72 -5.73
N VAL A 81 -9.10 2.55 -5.93
CA VAL A 81 -9.48 1.63 -7.02
C VAL A 81 -10.91 1.15 -6.84
N THR A 82 -11.30 0.71 -5.65
CA THR A 82 -12.67 0.26 -5.35
C THR A 82 -13.69 1.38 -5.55
N THR A 83 -13.43 2.59 -5.04
CA THR A 83 -14.33 3.74 -5.21
C THR A 83 -14.46 4.14 -6.67
N ASN A 84 -13.35 4.16 -7.43
CA ASN A 84 -13.38 4.46 -8.85
C ASN A 84 -14.18 3.41 -9.64
N GLN A 85 -13.99 2.12 -9.36
CA GLN A 85 -14.76 1.05 -9.99
C GLN A 85 -16.25 1.15 -9.66
N ALA A 86 -16.60 1.33 -8.39
CA ALA A 86 -17.99 1.50 -7.97
C ALA A 86 -18.65 2.72 -8.62
N SER A 87 -17.92 3.85 -8.73
CA SER A 87 -18.43 5.05 -9.40
C SER A 87 -18.66 4.83 -10.90
N ARG A 88 -17.78 4.08 -11.57
CA ARG A 88 -17.92 3.71 -13.00
C ARG A 88 -19.13 2.83 -13.24
N ILE A 89 -19.33 1.81 -12.40
CA ILE A 89 -20.49 0.92 -12.48
C ILE A 89 -21.78 1.69 -12.23
N LYS A 90 -21.84 2.49 -11.17
CA LYS A 90 -23.02 3.33 -10.89
C LYS A 90 -23.32 4.31 -12.02
N GLY A 91 -22.28 4.93 -12.61
CA GLY A 91 -22.42 5.78 -13.78
C GLY A 91 -22.97 5.03 -14.99
N ALA A 92 -22.49 3.80 -15.24
CA ALA A 92 -22.97 2.96 -16.33
C ALA A 92 -24.42 2.52 -16.12
N GLU A 93 -24.82 2.15 -14.89
CA GLU A 93 -26.20 1.81 -14.53
C GLU A 93 -27.17 2.97 -14.77
N VAL A 94 -26.79 4.18 -14.33
CA VAL A 94 -27.60 5.39 -14.55
C VAL A 94 -27.73 5.70 -16.04
N LYS A 95 -26.63 5.60 -16.81
CA LYS A 95 -26.65 5.78 -18.26
C LYS A 95 -27.54 4.73 -18.94
N LEU A 96 -27.45 3.46 -18.55
CA LEU A 96 -28.26 2.37 -19.11
C LEU A 96 -29.74 2.58 -18.84
N ALA A 97 -30.12 2.99 -17.61
CA ALA A 97 -31.50 3.31 -17.26
C ALA A 97 -32.04 4.49 -18.09
N ALA A 98 -31.23 5.54 -18.28
CA ALA A 98 -31.59 6.68 -19.12
C ALA A 98 -31.79 6.28 -20.60
N LEU A 99 -30.92 5.42 -21.14
CA LEU A 99 -31.06 4.89 -22.49
C LEU A 99 -32.32 4.04 -22.65
N ARG A 100 -32.62 3.16 -21.70
CA ARG A 100 -33.89 2.38 -21.70
C ARG A 100 -35.11 3.29 -21.70
N GLN A 101 -35.11 4.32 -20.86
CA GLN A 101 -36.21 5.30 -20.82
C GLN A 101 -36.34 6.08 -22.13
N ALA A 102 -35.22 6.44 -22.76
CA ALA A 102 -35.21 7.10 -24.06
C ALA A 102 -35.80 6.21 -25.17
N VAL A 103 -35.43 4.91 -25.19
CA VAL A 103 -35.96 3.93 -26.16
C VAL A 103 -37.46 3.71 -25.95
N ALA A 104 -37.91 3.58 -24.70
CA ALA A 104 -39.31 3.36 -24.36
C ALA A 104 -40.23 4.55 -24.71
N THR A 105 -39.73 5.78 -24.57
CA THR A 105 -40.52 7.01 -24.75
C THR A 105 -40.46 7.62 -26.14
N ALA A 106 -39.51 7.23 -26.99
CA ALA A 106 -39.34 7.86 -28.31
C ALA A 106 -40.45 7.44 -29.29
N GLY A 107 -41.29 8.37 -29.76
CA GLY A 107 -42.40 8.08 -30.68
C GLY A 107 -41.97 7.87 -32.13
N SER A 108 -40.77 8.33 -32.51
CA SER A 108 -40.23 8.24 -33.88
C SER A 108 -38.74 7.93 -33.91
N GLY A 109 -38.22 7.47 -35.06
CA GLY A 109 -36.80 7.17 -35.23
C GLY A 109 -35.91 8.43 -35.14
N ALA A 110 -36.42 9.58 -35.58
CA ALA A 110 -35.74 10.86 -35.46
C ALA A 110 -35.63 11.32 -33.99
N GLU A 111 -36.73 11.20 -33.23
CA GLU A 111 -36.74 11.51 -31.79
C GLU A 111 -35.82 10.56 -31.02
N LEU A 112 -35.81 9.27 -31.37
CA LEU A 112 -34.92 8.28 -30.77
C LEU A 112 -33.44 8.65 -31.02
N LYS A 113 -33.08 9.00 -32.25
CA LYS A 113 -31.72 9.44 -32.59
C LYS A 113 -31.32 10.66 -31.77
N GLN A 114 -32.19 11.67 -31.68
CA GLN A 114 -31.93 12.88 -30.91
C GLN A 114 -31.72 12.57 -29.41
N LYS A 115 -32.58 11.73 -28.83
CA LYS A 115 -32.46 11.30 -27.43
C LYS A 115 -31.18 10.50 -27.19
N LEU A 116 -30.83 9.55 -28.05
CA LEU A 116 -29.60 8.77 -27.95
C LEU A 116 -28.36 9.65 -28.06
N GLN A 117 -28.34 10.60 -28.99
CA GLN A 117 -27.23 11.56 -29.14
C GLN A 117 -27.06 12.43 -27.89
N SER A 118 -28.16 12.88 -27.28
CA SER A 118 -28.12 13.67 -26.04
C SER A 118 -27.53 12.92 -24.84
N LEU A 119 -27.61 11.58 -24.85
CA LEU A 119 -27.11 10.69 -23.79
C LEU A 119 -25.71 10.13 -24.09
N GLU A 120 -25.02 10.64 -25.12
CA GLU A 120 -23.75 10.09 -25.63
C GLU A 120 -23.88 8.60 -26.01
N GLY A 121 -25.06 8.19 -26.46
CA GLY A 121 -25.35 6.82 -26.90
C GLY A 121 -24.71 6.48 -28.24
N PRO A 122 -24.81 5.20 -28.67
CA PRO A 122 -24.29 4.77 -29.96
C PRO A 122 -24.91 5.59 -31.09
N VAL A 123 -24.06 6.07 -32.01
CA VAL A 123 -24.51 6.85 -33.16
C VAL A 123 -25.14 5.91 -34.17
N LEU A 124 -26.45 6.02 -34.35
CA LEU A 124 -27.18 5.24 -35.35
C LEU A 124 -26.80 5.69 -36.77
N GLY A 125 -26.42 4.73 -37.60
CA GLY A 125 -26.10 4.95 -39.01
C GLY A 125 -27.34 5.27 -39.86
N PRO A 126 -27.18 5.89 -41.04
CA PRO A 126 -28.30 6.19 -41.94
C PRO A 126 -29.07 4.93 -42.39
N ALA A 127 -28.39 3.79 -42.51
CA ALA A 127 -29.02 2.50 -42.86
C ALA A 127 -29.91 1.92 -41.75
N GLU A 128 -29.60 2.21 -40.48
CA GLU A 128 -30.40 1.76 -39.33
C GLU A 128 -31.67 2.60 -39.18
N LEU A 129 -31.60 3.89 -39.55
CA LEU A 129 -32.74 4.81 -39.53
C LEU A 129 -33.81 4.46 -40.57
N SER A 130 -33.45 3.77 -41.66
CA SER A 130 -34.42 3.26 -42.65
C SER A 130 -35.17 2.01 -42.19
N GLN A 131 -34.77 1.38 -41.07
CA GLN A 131 -35.46 0.20 -40.55
C GLN A 131 -36.77 0.59 -39.85
N PRO A 132 -37.80 -0.28 -39.86
CA PRO A 132 -39.02 -0.03 -39.12
C PRO A 132 -38.72 0.08 -37.62
N LEU A 133 -39.28 1.12 -37.00
CA LEU A 133 -39.04 1.48 -35.59
C LEU A 133 -39.17 0.31 -34.59
N PRO A 134 -40.15 -0.62 -34.73
CA PRO A 134 -40.24 -1.78 -33.85
C PRO A 134 -39.00 -2.68 -33.89
N ARG A 135 -38.38 -2.89 -35.06
CA ARG A 135 -37.15 -3.69 -35.18
C ARG A 135 -35.96 -2.99 -34.54
N LEU A 136 -35.84 -1.68 -34.76
CA LEU A 136 -34.75 -0.89 -34.18
C LEU A 136 -34.82 -0.88 -32.65
N ARG A 137 -36.03 -0.73 -32.08
CA ARG A 137 -36.23 -0.85 -30.63
C ARG A 137 -35.82 -2.22 -30.10
N ALA A 138 -36.27 -3.31 -30.73
CA ALA A 138 -35.91 -4.66 -30.31
C ALA A 138 -34.39 -4.91 -30.36
N GLN A 139 -33.70 -4.39 -31.39
CA GLN A 139 -32.23 -4.46 -31.48
C GLN A 139 -31.56 -3.67 -30.36
N LEU A 140 -32.01 -2.44 -30.10
CA LEU A 140 -31.46 -1.61 -29.03
C LEU A 140 -31.73 -2.22 -27.65
N GLU A 141 -32.92 -2.77 -27.41
CA GLU A 141 -33.26 -3.50 -26.19
C GLU A 141 -32.31 -4.68 -25.99
N ALA A 142 -32.05 -5.49 -27.02
CA ALA A 142 -31.11 -6.60 -26.93
C ALA A 142 -29.67 -6.13 -26.59
N VAL A 143 -29.21 -5.02 -27.17
CA VAL A 143 -27.90 -4.44 -26.85
C VAL A 143 -27.86 -3.91 -25.42
N LEU A 144 -28.93 -3.25 -24.95
CA LEU A 144 -29.05 -2.76 -23.58
C LEU A 144 -29.11 -3.91 -22.57
N ASP A 145 -29.79 -5.01 -22.89
CA ASP A 145 -29.82 -6.21 -22.06
C ASP A 145 -28.45 -6.87 -21.96
N GLN A 146 -27.71 -6.94 -23.07
CA GLN A 146 -26.33 -7.42 -23.05
C GLN A 146 -25.43 -6.51 -22.20
N ALA A 147 -25.58 -5.18 -22.31
CA ALA A 147 -24.84 -4.22 -21.49
C ALA A 147 -25.18 -4.37 -20.00
N GLU A 148 -26.45 -4.60 -19.66
CA GLU A 148 -26.87 -4.87 -18.28
C GLU A 148 -26.24 -6.15 -17.75
N GLN A 149 -26.23 -7.23 -18.55
CA GLN A 149 -25.57 -8.47 -18.16
C GLN A 149 -24.07 -8.28 -17.92
N GLN A 150 -23.39 -7.49 -18.75
CA GLN A 150 -21.97 -7.15 -18.54
C GLN A 150 -21.75 -6.36 -17.25
N ILE A 151 -22.60 -5.38 -16.97
CA ILE A 151 -22.54 -4.60 -15.71
C ILE A 151 -22.80 -5.52 -14.51
N ALA A 152 -23.80 -6.42 -14.61
CA ALA A 152 -24.13 -7.39 -13.57
C ALA A 152 -22.97 -8.37 -13.31
N GLN A 153 -22.23 -8.78 -14.35
CA GLN A 153 -21.03 -9.61 -14.22
C GLN A 153 -19.83 -8.85 -13.63
N GLN A 154 -19.71 -7.54 -13.88
CA GLN A 154 -18.65 -6.70 -13.32
C GLN A 154 -18.91 -6.29 -11.87
N ARG A 155 -20.18 -6.21 -11.45
CA ARG A 155 -20.58 -5.87 -10.08
C ARG A 155 -19.89 -6.71 -8.99
N PRO A 156 -19.85 -8.07 -9.05
CA PRO A 156 -19.12 -8.87 -8.07
C PRO A 156 -17.60 -8.69 -8.14
N GLN A 157 -17.04 -8.28 -9.29
CA GLN A 157 -15.61 -8.01 -9.43
C GLN A 157 -15.22 -6.64 -8.84
N ALA A 158 -16.15 -5.69 -8.84
CA ALA A 158 -15.99 -4.39 -8.19
C ALA A 158 -16.35 -4.40 -6.70
N ALA A 159 -17.00 -5.46 -6.22
CA ALA A 159 -17.07 -5.73 -4.79
C ALA A 159 -15.63 -5.79 -4.28
N ALA A 160 -15.35 -5.06 -3.19
CA ALA A 160 -14.00 -4.71 -2.77
C ALA A 160 -13.04 -5.89 -2.95
N PRO A 161 -11.99 -5.77 -3.79
CA PRO A 161 -11.04 -6.85 -4.00
C PRO A 161 -10.57 -7.32 -2.64
N SER A 162 -10.63 -8.63 -2.43
CA SER A 162 -10.30 -9.26 -1.17
C SER A 162 -8.97 -8.67 -0.67
N PRO A 163 -8.92 -8.05 0.52
CA PRO A 163 -7.67 -7.46 1.03
C PRO A 163 -6.54 -8.49 1.10
N TRP A 164 -6.89 -9.76 1.14
CA TRP A 164 -5.99 -10.91 1.06
C TRP A 164 -5.23 -11.01 -0.26
N LEU A 165 -5.74 -10.49 -1.38
CA LEU A 165 -5.05 -10.53 -2.67
C LEU A 165 -3.83 -9.61 -2.71
N LEU A 166 -3.86 -8.50 -1.97
CA LEU A 166 -2.76 -7.53 -1.88
C LEU A 166 -1.75 -7.89 -0.79
N LEU A 167 -2.11 -8.82 0.09
CA LEU A 167 -1.31 -9.18 1.25
C LEU A 167 0.06 -9.78 0.89
N PRO A 168 0.19 -10.69 -0.11
CA PRO A 168 1.50 -11.27 -0.45
C PRO A 168 2.50 -10.21 -0.92
N ASP A 169 2.06 -9.26 -1.74
CA ASP A 169 2.93 -8.19 -2.24
C ASP A 169 3.34 -7.23 -1.14
N LEU A 170 2.41 -6.87 -0.24
CA LEU A 170 2.71 -6.04 0.92
C LEU A 170 3.67 -6.75 1.89
N LEU A 171 3.46 -8.05 2.14
CA LEU A 171 4.34 -8.85 2.98
C LEU A 171 5.72 -9.00 2.37
N ARG A 172 5.81 -9.32 1.08
CA ARG A 172 7.09 -9.45 0.37
C ARG A 172 7.90 -8.16 0.43
N ASN A 173 7.26 -7.02 0.15
CA ASN A 173 7.92 -5.72 0.20
C ASN A 173 8.27 -5.31 1.63
N GLY A 174 7.39 -5.59 2.60
CA GLY A 174 7.64 -5.34 4.02
C GLY A 174 8.83 -6.15 4.54
N LEU A 175 8.89 -7.44 4.20
CA LEU A 175 10.00 -8.32 4.55
C LEU A 175 11.31 -7.85 3.89
N ALA A 176 11.28 -7.44 2.62
CA ALA A 176 12.45 -6.88 1.96
C ALA A 176 12.95 -5.61 2.64
N CYS A 177 12.05 -4.69 3.00
CA CYS A 177 12.41 -3.46 3.73
C CYS A 177 13.00 -3.78 5.12
N LEU A 178 12.44 -4.75 5.84
CA LEU A 178 12.97 -5.19 7.13
C LEU A 178 14.35 -5.82 6.98
N ALA A 179 14.54 -6.71 6.01
CA ALA A 179 15.83 -7.34 5.75
C ALA A 179 16.91 -6.29 5.40
N LEU A 180 16.57 -5.31 4.57
CA LEU A 180 17.47 -4.20 4.23
C LEU A 180 17.76 -3.32 5.45
N ALA A 181 16.75 -2.96 6.24
CA ALA A 181 16.92 -2.18 7.46
C ALA A 181 17.87 -2.89 8.44
N ILE A 182 17.71 -4.20 8.63
CA ILE A 182 18.59 -5.03 9.46
C ILE A 182 20.00 -5.06 8.86
N GLY A 183 20.14 -5.26 7.55
CA GLY A 183 21.43 -5.29 6.87
C GLY A 183 22.22 -3.99 7.02
N PHE A 184 21.57 -2.83 6.82
CA PHE A 184 22.20 -1.53 7.05
C PHE A 184 22.49 -1.28 8.54
N ALA A 185 21.60 -1.69 9.44
CA ALA A 185 21.81 -1.56 10.88
C ALA A 185 22.97 -2.42 11.40
N ALA A 186 23.17 -3.62 10.85
CA ALA A 186 24.29 -4.48 11.19
C ALA A 186 25.64 -3.87 10.78
N MET A 187 25.66 -3.14 9.67
CA MET A 187 26.87 -2.50 9.12
C MET A 187 27.11 -1.09 9.67
N ALA A 188 26.14 -0.53 10.39
CA ALA A 188 26.25 0.74 11.06
C ALA A 188 27.04 0.59 12.37
N GLN A 189 28.31 1.01 12.35
CA GLN A 189 29.15 1.09 13.53
C GLN A 189 29.11 2.50 14.12
N ARG A 190 29.04 2.59 15.45
CA ARG A 190 29.07 3.87 16.15
C ARG A 190 30.53 4.34 16.26
N PRO A 191 30.87 5.59 15.87
CA PRO A 191 32.24 6.07 15.93
C PRO A 191 32.74 6.04 17.38
N GLY A 192 33.82 5.28 17.63
CA GLY A 192 34.46 5.15 18.94
C GLY A 192 33.99 3.97 19.81
N GLN A 193 33.07 3.14 19.32
CA GLN A 193 32.68 1.89 20.00
C GLN A 193 32.90 0.70 19.07
N SER A 194 33.60 -0.32 19.56
CA SER A 194 33.81 -1.60 18.86
C SER A 194 32.57 -2.49 18.85
N ILE A 195 31.47 -2.04 19.46
CA ILE A 195 30.24 -2.81 19.60
C ILE A 195 29.27 -2.43 18.45
N PRO A 196 28.79 -3.39 17.66
CA PRO A 196 27.78 -3.13 16.63
C PRO A 196 26.45 -2.68 17.25
N LEU A 197 25.73 -1.78 16.58
CA LEU A 197 24.44 -1.24 17.08
C LEU A 197 23.42 -2.32 17.43
N LEU A 198 23.42 -3.43 16.70
CA LEU A 198 22.55 -4.57 16.96
C LEU A 198 22.78 -5.15 18.36
N LYS A 199 24.04 -5.22 18.81
CA LYS A 199 24.39 -5.69 20.15
C LYS A 199 24.00 -4.66 21.21
N GLU A 200 24.19 -3.36 20.95
CA GLU A 200 23.71 -2.30 21.85
C GLU A 200 22.18 -2.36 22.03
N VAL A 201 21.42 -2.57 20.93
CA VAL A 201 19.97 -2.73 20.97
C VAL A 201 19.58 -4.00 21.71
N GLN A 202 20.27 -5.12 21.47
CA GLN A 202 20.03 -6.38 22.15
C GLN A 202 20.26 -6.26 23.67
N ASP A 203 21.39 -5.68 24.08
CA ASP A 203 21.75 -5.48 25.49
C ASP A 203 20.71 -4.57 26.16
N ARG A 204 20.30 -3.49 25.48
CA ARG A 204 19.26 -2.58 25.98
C ARG A 204 17.90 -3.26 26.09
N TRP A 205 17.57 -4.15 25.16
CA TRP A 205 16.32 -4.90 25.19
C TRP A 205 16.30 -5.91 26.34
N GLN A 206 17.41 -6.61 26.58
CA GLN A 206 17.59 -7.50 27.74
C GLN A 206 17.48 -6.74 29.07
N GLN A 207 18.11 -5.57 29.19
CA GLN A 207 17.96 -4.72 30.37
C GLN A 207 16.50 -4.30 30.60
N TRP A 208 15.77 -3.98 29.54
CA TRP A 208 14.37 -3.57 29.63
C TRP A 208 13.42 -4.72 30.03
N THR A 209 13.64 -5.94 29.51
CA THR A 209 12.85 -7.11 29.89
C THR A 209 13.09 -7.52 31.34
N GLU A 210 14.34 -7.46 31.81
CA GLU A 210 14.69 -7.68 33.21
C GLU A 210 14.07 -6.62 34.13
N HIS A 211 14.10 -5.34 33.76
CA HIS A 211 13.38 -4.30 34.51
C HIS A 211 11.88 -4.55 34.61
N ARG A 212 11.24 -5.06 33.55
CA ARG A 212 9.81 -5.44 33.57
C ARG A 212 9.54 -6.64 34.49
N ARG A 213 10.42 -7.65 34.49
CA ARG A 213 10.33 -8.80 35.41
C ARG A 213 10.46 -8.37 36.87
N VAL A 214 11.47 -7.57 37.20
CA VAL A 214 11.69 -7.06 38.57
C VAL A 214 10.50 -6.23 39.05
N ARG A 215 9.91 -5.39 38.19
CA ARG A 215 8.69 -4.62 38.54
C ARG A 215 7.49 -5.52 38.83
N ARG A 216 7.28 -6.58 38.04
CA ARG A 216 6.22 -7.57 38.31
C ARG A 216 6.43 -8.28 39.65
N LEU A 217 7.65 -8.74 39.93
CA LEU A 217 7.97 -9.43 41.19
C LEU A 217 7.76 -8.51 42.41
N LYS A 218 8.18 -7.24 42.34
CA LYS A 218 7.93 -6.26 43.40
C LYS A 218 6.43 -5.99 43.60
N ALA A 219 5.65 -5.94 42.53
CA ALA A 219 4.19 -5.78 42.62
C ALA A 219 3.54 -6.99 43.32
N SER A 220 3.92 -8.21 42.95
CA SER A 220 3.44 -9.45 43.60
C SER A 220 3.82 -9.51 45.07
N GLN A 221 5.05 -9.16 45.45
CA GLN A 221 5.47 -9.09 46.85
C GLN A 221 4.69 -8.04 47.65
N LYS A 222 4.40 -6.87 47.06
CA LYS A 222 3.61 -5.82 47.72
C LYS A 222 2.16 -6.25 47.94
N GLN A 223 1.61 -7.07 47.04
CA GLN A 223 0.26 -7.62 47.17
C GLN A 223 0.19 -8.69 48.26
N GLN A 224 1.24 -9.51 48.41
CA GLN A 224 1.34 -10.50 49.48
C GLN A 224 1.57 -9.85 50.86
N LYS A 225 2.25 -8.71 50.93
CA LYS A 225 2.47 -7.94 52.16
C LYS A 225 1.31 -7.01 52.55
N ARG A 226 0.23 -6.89 51.75
CA ARG A 226 -0.95 -6.14 52.19
C ARG A 226 -1.66 -6.97 53.28
N PRO A 227 -1.63 -6.55 54.56
CA PRO A 227 -2.30 -7.29 55.61
C PRO A 227 -3.79 -7.39 55.24
N LYS A 228 -4.35 -8.61 55.34
CA LYS A 228 -5.81 -8.83 55.25
C LYS A 228 -6.44 -7.91 56.29
N ARG A 229 -6.99 -6.77 55.85
CA ARG A 229 -7.79 -5.90 56.71
C ARG A 229 -8.98 -6.75 57.13
N LEU A 230 -8.94 -7.23 58.37
CA LEU A 230 -10.05 -7.96 58.95
C LEU A 230 -11.29 -7.05 58.87
N PRO A 231 -12.44 -7.56 58.39
CA PRO A 231 -13.66 -6.77 58.36
C PRO A 231 -13.98 -6.34 59.79
N SER A 232 -14.02 -5.03 60.00
CA SER A 232 -14.54 -4.44 61.24
C SER A 232 -15.96 -4.94 61.43
N ARG A 233 -16.16 -5.84 62.40
CA ARG A 233 -17.50 -6.21 62.87
C ARG A 233 -18.10 -4.97 63.54
N ARG A 234 -19.18 -4.47 62.96
CA ARG A 234 -20.16 -3.62 63.64
C ARG A 234 -21.20 -4.50 64.29
#